data_AF-A0A023G373-F1
#
_entry.id   AF-A0A023G373-F1
#
_cell.length_a   1.000
_cell.length_b   1.000
_cell.length_c   1.000
_cell.angle_alpha   90.00
_cell.angle_beta   90.00
_cell.angle_gamma   90.00
#
_symmetry.space_group_name_H-M   'P 1'
#
loop_
_entity.id
_entity.type
_entity.pdbx_description
1 polymer ?
#
loop_
_entity_poly.entity_id
_entity_poly.type
_entity_poly.pdbx_seq_one_letter_code
_entity_poly.pdbx_strand_id
1 'polypeptide(L)'
;MPSKSFQLLSLVTTMLMMSFQTQCKRGPDDSRVLKTLWRAVFPADNIIDLPDKYFAVRNPFNESDTLFRFNLTGGKMSMQYISVVNETKLCKFDPFLHPSAVCRFSILGAFATYEGKLSYGRPVKDSFTINITIEKYYESNPVDISGYFNIIGDTANAKLRLVGVAVTEFVSRTTSLPPFEKFTVFEKFNYNETLISKVRHEFDDFVFRRCKQDMRQQAVEAYTAKMIKATEAVGTFDSTSLLK
;
A
#
# COMPACT_ATOMS: atom_id res chain seq x y z
N MET A 1 -13.75 -52.89 35.55
CA MET A 1 -13.74 -53.15 34.10
C MET A 1 -14.76 -52.24 33.44
N PRO A 2 -14.35 -51.12 32.82
CA PRO A 2 -15.27 -50.21 32.15
C PRO A 2 -15.75 -50.81 30.83
N SER A 3 -17.02 -50.63 30.53
CA SER A 3 -17.72 -51.25 29.41
C SER A 3 -17.25 -50.71 28.06
N LYS A 4 -17.09 -51.63 27.10
CA LYS A 4 -16.69 -51.36 25.71
C LYS A 4 -17.68 -50.46 24.93
N SER A 5 -18.81 -50.06 25.52
CA SER A 5 -19.79 -49.17 24.89
C SER A 5 -19.44 -47.69 24.93
N PHE A 6 -18.55 -47.24 25.84
CA PHE A 6 -18.17 -45.82 25.92
C PHE A 6 -17.07 -45.41 24.93
N GLN A 7 -16.30 -46.36 24.39
CA GLN A 7 -15.28 -46.04 23.37
C GLN A 7 -15.85 -45.95 21.95
N LEU A 8 -17.00 -46.58 21.65
CA LEU A 8 -17.63 -46.43 20.33
C LEU A 8 -18.34 -45.07 20.17
N LEU A 9 -18.91 -44.48 21.23
CA LEU A 9 -19.54 -43.17 21.12
C LEU A 9 -18.55 -42.02 20.91
N SER A 10 -17.32 -42.16 21.39
CA SER A 10 -16.26 -41.14 21.22
C SER A 10 -15.67 -41.15 19.81
N LEU A 11 -15.62 -42.30 19.13
CA LEU A 11 -15.15 -42.41 17.74
C LEU A 11 -16.19 -41.92 16.72
N VAL A 12 -17.49 -42.11 16.98
CA VAL A 12 -18.54 -41.66 16.06
C VAL A 12 -18.72 -40.14 16.13
N THR A 13 -18.49 -39.51 17.29
CA THR A 13 -18.53 -38.03 17.41
C THR A 13 -17.28 -37.34 16.86
N THR A 14 -16.11 -37.99 16.85
CA THR A 14 -14.92 -37.43 16.18
C THR A 14 -14.90 -37.67 14.67
N MET A 15 -15.53 -38.74 14.16
CA MET A 15 -15.69 -38.93 12.71
C MET A 15 -16.77 -38.04 12.09
N LEU A 16 -17.75 -37.56 12.85
CA LEU A 16 -18.77 -36.61 12.36
C LEU A 16 -18.33 -35.12 12.40
N MET A 17 -17.17 -34.80 12.98
CA MET A 17 -16.60 -33.45 12.96
C MET A 17 -15.41 -33.27 12.00
N MET A 18 -15.00 -34.30 11.25
CA MET A 18 -13.83 -34.24 10.37
C MET A 18 -14.10 -34.35 8.85
N SER A 19 -15.33 -34.13 8.37
CA SER A 19 -15.59 -34.22 6.92
C SER A 19 -16.69 -33.31 6.38
N PHE A 20 -16.87 -32.13 7.00
CA PHE A 20 -17.39 -30.96 6.30
C PHE A 20 -16.25 -29.97 6.00
N GLN A 21 -15.15 -30.47 5.42
CA GLN A 21 -14.48 -29.68 4.39
C GLN A 21 -15.35 -29.76 3.15
N THR A 22 -16.44 -28.99 3.13
CA THR A 22 -16.96 -28.54 1.85
C THR A 22 -15.85 -27.73 1.21
N GLN A 23 -15.10 -28.35 0.32
CA GLN A 23 -14.60 -27.64 -0.85
C GLN A 23 -15.85 -27.11 -1.56
N CYS A 24 -16.34 -25.96 -1.10
CA CYS A 24 -17.27 -25.15 -1.84
C CYS A 24 -16.55 -24.83 -3.15
N LYS A 25 -16.88 -25.60 -4.20
CA LYS A 25 -16.54 -25.23 -5.56
C LYS A 25 -17.15 -23.85 -5.78
N ARG A 26 -16.29 -22.83 -5.72
CA ARG A 26 -16.62 -21.45 -6.06
C ARG A 26 -17.30 -21.46 -7.42
N GLY A 27 -18.46 -20.83 -7.51
CA GLY A 27 -19.23 -20.79 -8.74
C GLY A 27 -18.51 -19.99 -9.83
N PRO A 28 -18.90 -20.14 -11.11
CA PRO A 28 -18.36 -19.34 -12.21
C PRO A 28 -18.53 -17.81 -11.98
N ASP A 29 -19.59 -17.38 -11.29
CA ASP A 29 -19.88 -15.97 -10.99
C ASP A 29 -18.97 -15.34 -9.93
N ASP A 30 -18.52 -16.10 -8.92
CA ASP A 30 -17.51 -15.63 -7.94
C ASP A 30 -16.21 -15.22 -8.66
N SER A 31 -15.86 -16.01 -9.68
CA SER A 31 -14.67 -15.75 -10.48
C SER A 31 -14.81 -14.47 -11.31
N ARG A 32 -16.02 -14.11 -11.77
CA ARG A 32 -16.25 -12.92 -12.59
C ARG A 32 -16.10 -11.64 -11.77
N VAL A 33 -16.77 -11.56 -10.62
CA VAL A 33 -16.69 -10.38 -9.73
C VAL A 33 -15.25 -10.13 -9.31
N LEU A 34 -14.57 -11.17 -8.82
CA LEU A 34 -13.18 -11.09 -8.37
C LEU A 34 -12.21 -10.74 -9.51
N LYS A 35 -12.38 -11.31 -10.71
CA LYS A 35 -11.55 -10.99 -11.88
C LYS A 35 -11.76 -9.55 -12.36
N THR A 36 -13.00 -9.06 -12.36
CA THR A 36 -13.29 -7.68 -12.76
C THR A 36 -12.67 -6.69 -11.77
N LEU A 37 -12.84 -6.92 -10.46
CA LEU A 37 -12.18 -6.12 -9.42
C LEU A 37 -10.65 -6.16 -9.57
N TRP A 38 -10.08 -7.36 -9.75
CA TRP A 38 -8.65 -7.55 -9.92
C TRP A 38 -8.09 -6.74 -11.10
N ARG A 39 -8.67 -6.90 -12.29
CA ARG A 39 -8.20 -6.22 -13.52
C ARG A 39 -8.31 -4.71 -13.44
N ALA A 40 -9.38 -4.20 -12.83
CA ALA A 40 -9.58 -2.76 -12.68
C ALA A 40 -8.60 -2.13 -11.67
N VAL A 41 -8.22 -2.89 -10.64
CA VAL A 41 -7.35 -2.41 -9.56
C VAL A 41 -5.85 -2.58 -9.88
N PHE A 42 -5.49 -3.54 -10.74
CA PHE A 42 -4.12 -3.81 -11.20
C PHE A 42 -3.93 -3.65 -12.71
N PRO A 43 -3.96 -2.41 -13.23
CA PRO A 43 -3.47 -2.18 -14.59
C PRO A 43 -1.96 -2.46 -14.66
N ALA A 44 -1.49 -2.88 -15.85
CA ALA A 44 -0.08 -3.19 -16.10
C ALA A 44 0.85 -2.00 -15.79
N ASP A 45 0.38 -0.78 -16.05
CA ASP A 45 1.10 0.47 -15.77
C ASP A 45 0.40 1.22 -14.63
N ASN A 46 0.78 0.91 -13.40
CA ASN A 46 0.20 1.55 -12.22
C ASN A 46 1.18 2.57 -11.61
N ILE A 47 1.24 3.72 -12.26
CA ILE A 47 2.00 4.90 -11.82
C ILE A 47 1.01 5.91 -11.22
N ILE A 48 1.38 6.46 -10.07
CA ILE A 48 0.63 7.50 -9.36
C ILE A 48 1.55 8.72 -9.24
N ASP A 49 1.10 9.85 -9.78
CA ASP A 49 1.85 11.11 -9.66
C ASP A 49 1.82 11.60 -8.21
N LEU A 50 2.94 12.15 -7.76
CA LEU A 50 3.10 12.72 -6.42
C LEU A 50 3.41 14.22 -6.53
N PRO A 51 2.91 15.04 -5.59
CA PRO A 51 3.12 16.48 -5.62
C PRO A 51 4.58 16.86 -5.40
N ASP A 52 5.03 17.87 -6.11
CA ASP A 52 6.35 18.50 -5.92
C ASP A 52 6.51 19.04 -4.49
N LYS A 53 7.75 19.04 -3.98
CA LYS A 53 8.10 19.47 -2.64
C LYS A 53 9.27 20.42 -2.62
N TYR A 54 9.13 21.47 -1.83
CA TYR A 54 10.22 22.36 -1.49
C TYR A 54 10.35 22.45 0.02
N PHE A 55 11.59 22.35 0.52
CA PHE A 55 11.88 22.56 1.93
C PHE A 55 13.32 23.00 2.14
N ALA A 56 13.61 23.50 3.33
CA ALA A 56 14.92 24.00 3.68
C ALA A 56 15.36 23.52 5.06
N VAL A 57 16.63 23.13 5.15
CA VAL A 57 17.28 22.67 6.38
C VAL A 57 18.32 23.70 6.81
N ARG A 58 18.32 24.06 8.09
CA ARG A 58 19.31 24.99 8.66
C ARG A 58 20.68 24.34 8.78
N ASN A 59 21.74 25.11 8.61
CA ASN A 59 23.08 24.65 8.96
C ASN A 59 23.20 24.56 10.51
N PRO A 60 23.39 23.37 11.09
CA PRO A 60 23.46 23.18 12.55
C PRO A 60 24.69 23.82 13.20
N PHE A 61 25.71 24.21 12.43
CA PHE A 61 26.92 24.88 12.93
C PHE A 61 26.86 26.41 12.82
N ASN A 62 25.73 26.96 12.37
CA ASN A 62 25.35 28.37 12.56
C ASN A 62 26.35 29.43 12.04
N GLU A 63 27.02 29.17 10.91
CA GLU A 63 27.98 30.12 10.32
C GLU A 63 27.31 31.19 9.42
N SER A 64 26.00 31.06 9.11
CA SER A 64 25.18 32.07 8.39
C SER A 64 23.70 31.65 8.37
N ASP A 65 22.77 32.58 8.09
CA ASP A 65 21.35 32.30 7.76
C ASP A 65 21.16 31.47 6.46
N THR A 66 22.23 30.90 5.92
CA THR A 66 22.22 30.13 4.67
C THR A 66 21.68 28.72 4.91
N LEU A 67 20.62 28.38 4.17
CA LEU A 67 19.92 27.10 4.26
C LEU A 67 20.32 26.14 3.14
N PHE A 68 20.28 24.84 3.44
CA PHE A 68 20.21 23.77 2.45
C PHE A 68 18.79 23.69 1.90
N ARG A 69 18.57 24.11 0.66
CA ARG A 69 17.25 24.17 0.03
C ARG A 69 17.09 23.00 -0.93
N PHE A 70 16.12 22.15 -0.64
CA PHE A 70 15.78 20.98 -1.43
C PHE A 70 14.53 21.28 -2.24
N ASN A 71 14.59 20.95 -3.53
CA ASN A 71 13.44 20.97 -4.43
C ASN A 71 13.30 19.59 -5.05
N LEU A 72 12.22 18.88 -4.73
CA LEU A 72 11.87 17.56 -5.24
C LEU A 72 10.72 17.73 -6.22
N THR A 73 10.90 17.25 -7.45
CA THR A 73 9.97 17.46 -8.56
C THR A 73 9.71 16.19 -9.34
N GLY A 74 8.57 16.12 -10.03
CA GLY A 74 8.24 14.99 -10.91
C GLY A 74 8.06 13.69 -10.14
N GLY A 75 7.49 13.78 -8.94
CA GLY A 75 7.30 12.64 -8.05
C GLY A 75 6.43 11.56 -8.68
N LYS A 76 6.87 10.31 -8.64
CA LYS A 76 6.12 9.16 -9.19
C LYS A 76 6.19 7.96 -8.27
N MET A 77 5.04 7.47 -7.83
CA MET A 77 4.91 6.19 -7.13
C MET A 77 4.56 5.09 -8.11
N SER A 78 5.43 4.08 -8.18
CA SER A 78 5.24 2.89 -9.00
C SER A 78 4.84 1.72 -8.12
N MET A 79 3.74 1.07 -8.46
CA MET A 79 3.36 -0.18 -7.84
C MET A 79 4.15 -1.32 -8.49
N GLN A 80 4.93 -2.07 -7.71
CA GLN A 80 5.55 -3.27 -8.24
C GLN A 80 4.44 -4.28 -8.58
N TYR A 81 4.48 -4.85 -9.79
CA TYR A 81 3.47 -5.81 -10.25
C TYR A 81 3.38 -6.97 -9.26
N ILE A 82 2.24 -7.09 -8.59
CA ILE A 82 1.99 -8.14 -7.60
C ILE A 82 1.70 -9.43 -8.35
N SER A 83 2.75 -10.14 -8.74
CA SER A 83 2.64 -11.49 -9.31
C SER A 83 2.21 -12.55 -8.29
N VAL A 84 2.06 -12.18 -7.01
CA VAL A 84 1.99 -13.11 -5.87
C VAL A 84 0.58 -13.30 -5.31
N VAL A 85 -0.38 -12.42 -5.58
CA VAL A 85 -1.73 -12.57 -5.01
C VAL A 85 -2.59 -13.40 -5.95
N ASN A 86 -3.01 -14.57 -5.47
CA ASN A 86 -4.03 -15.37 -6.12
C ASN A 86 -5.31 -14.53 -6.25
N GLU A 87 -5.76 -14.27 -7.48
CA GLU A 87 -6.95 -13.46 -7.81
C GLU A 87 -8.17 -13.79 -6.93
N THR A 88 -8.27 -15.05 -6.50
CA THR A 88 -9.40 -15.59 -5.74
C THR A 88 -9.28 -15.43 -4.21
N LYS A 89 -8.18 -14.85 -3.70
CA LYS A 89 -7.97 -14.54 -2.27
C LYS A 89 -7.95 -13.04 -1.98
N LEU A 90 -8.22 -12.23 -3.00
CA LEU A 90 -8.17 -10.78 -2.94
C LEU A 90 -9.17 -10.19 -1.95
N CYS A 91 -10.40 -10.71 -1.96
CA CYS A 91 -11.51 -10.18 -1.19
C CYS A 91 -12.02 -11.22 -0.19
N LYS A 92 -12.33 -10.75 1.02
CA LYS A 92 -13.09 -11.49 2.02
C LYS A 92 -14.49 -10.91 2.05
N PHE A 93 -15.50 -11.77 2.00
CA PHE A 93 -16.91 -11.41 2.07
C PHE A 93 -17.45 -11.80 3.43
N ASP A 94 -18.26 -10.93 4.02
CA ASP A 94 -18.91 -11.14 5.30
C ASP A 94 -20.43 -11.12 5.11
N PRO A 95 -21.15 -12.22 5.42
CA PRO A 95 -22.60 -12.30 5.27
C PRO A 95 -23.41 -11.71 6.42
N PHE A 96 -22.81 -11.34 7.56
CA PHE A 96 -23.58 -11.06 8.78
C PHE A 96 -24.10 -9.62 8.88
N LEU A 97 -25.39 -9.49 9.23
CA LEU A 97 -26.21 -8.28 9.49
C LEU A 97 -26.26 -7.24 8.36
N HIS A 98 -25.10 -6.91 7.77
CA HIS A 98 -24.90 -6.04 6.63
C HIS A 98 -23.83 -6.67 5.72
N PRO A 99 -24.25 -7.40 4.67
CA PRO A 99 -23.34 -8.02 3.72
C PRO A 99 -22.25 -7.05 3.23
N SER A 100 -20.99 -7.44 3.40
CA SER A 100 -19.86 -6.57 3.08
C SER A 100 -18.70 -7.34 2.46
N ALA A 101 -17.78 -6.61 1.83
CA ALA A 101 -16.56 -7.17 1.29
C ALA A 101 -15.36 -6.28 1.63
N VAL A 102 -14.23 -6.90 1.95
CA VAL A 102 -12.95 -6.22 2.12
C VAL A 102 -11.95 -6.83 1.16
N CYS A 103 -11.50 -6.05 0.19
CA CYS A 103 -10.45 -6.42 -0.75
C CYS A 103 -9.12 -5.83 -0.31
N ARG A 104 -8.08 -6.66 -0.18
CA ARG A 104 -6.75 -6.23 0.28
C ARG A 104 -5.67 -6.51 -0.76
N PHE A 105 -4.78 -5.55 -0.93
CA PHE A 105 -3.77 -5.51 -1.98
C PHE A 105 -2.43 -5.12 -1.37
N SER A 106 -1.43 -6.00 -1.41
CA SER A 106 -0.11 -5.65 -0.87
C SER A 106 0.54 -4.53 -1.66
N ILE A 107 1.09 -3.53 -0.98
CA ILE A 107 1.92 -2.48 -1.59
C ILE A 107 3.39 -2.64 -1.22
N LEU A 108 3.75 -3.77 -0.60
CA LEU A 108 5.14 -4.10 -0.30
C LEU A 108 5.92 -4.22 -1.61
N GLY A 109 7.07 -3.54 -1.68
CA GLY A 109 7.88 -3.44 -2.90
C GLY A 109 7.50 -2.29 -3.83
N ALA A 110 6.38 -1.59 -3.59
CA ALA A 110 6.13 -0.31 -4.24
C ALA A 110 7.18 0.71 -3.80
N PHE A 111 7.47 1.66 -4.70
CA PHE A 111 8.48 2.67 -4.47
C PHE A 111 8.09 3.99 -5.13
N ALA A 112 8.62 5.10 -4.63
CA ALA A 112 8.45 6.41 -5.21
C ALA A 112 9.79 7.01 -5.62
N THR A 113 9.78 7.77 -6.71
CA THR A 113 10.97 8.47 -7.23
C THR A 113 10.69 9.96 -7.33
N TYR A 114 11.72 10.80 -7.11
CA TYR A 114 11.68 12.24 -7.39
C TYR A 114 13.01 12.68 -7.99
N GLU A 115 12.95 13.68 -8.88
CA GLU A 115 14.11 14.45 -9.29
C GLU A 115 14.35 15.59 -8.31
N GLY A 116 15.55 15.66 -7.77
CA GLY A 116 15.96 16.54 -6.70
C GLY A 116 16.99 17.58 -7.15
N LYS A 117 16.86 18.80 -6.62
CA LYS A 117 17.89 19.84 -6.68
C LYS A 117 18.21 20.32 -5.28
N LEU A 118 19.49 20.43 -4.98
CA LEU A 118 20.00 20.94 -3.70
C LEU A 118 20.76 22.24 -3.94
N SER A 119 20.37 23.28 -3.22
CA SER A 119 21.05 24.58 -3.22
C SER A 119 21.56 24.90 -1.83
N TYR A 120 22.71 25.57 -1.74
CA TYR A 120 23.18 26.21 -0.50
C TYR A 120 23.51 27.67 -0.81
N GLY A 121 22.62 28.57 -0.40
CA GLY A 121 22.62 29.95 -0.88
C GLY A 121 21.85 30.11 -2.19
N ARG A 122 22.34 30.95 -3.11
CA ARG A 122 21.66 31.26 -4.39
C ARG A 122 21.82 30.20 -5.49
N PRO A 123 22.99 29.58 -5.73
CA PRO A 123 23.12 28.61 -6.82
C PRO A 123 22.64 27.22 -6.42
N VAL A 124 22.06 26.50 -7.39
CA VAL A 124 21.92 25.04 -7.32
C VAL A 124 23.33 24.44 -7.33
N LYS A 125 23.59 23.52 -6.40
CA LYS A 125 24.88 22.85 -6.23
C LYS A 125 24.84 21.43 -6.74
N ASP A 126 23.78 20.70 -6.44
CA ASP A 126 23.63 19.31 -6.84
C ASP A 126 22.27 19.07 -7.50
N SER A 127 22.27 18.16 -8.47
CA SER A 127 21.06 17.48 -8.96
C SER A 127 21.19 16.01 -8.61
N PHE A 128 20.11 15.40 -8.15
CA PHE A 128 20.10 14.03 -7.65
C PHE A 128 18.72 13.41 -7.87
N THR A 129 18.63 12.10 -7.90
CA THR A 129 17.34 11.40 -7.88
C THR A 129 17.19 10.73 -6.53
N ILE A 130 15.99 10.75 -5.94
CA ILE A 130 15.70 9.93 -4.74
C ILE A 130 14.80 8.77 -5.08
N ASN A 131 14.99 7.68 -4.34
CA ASN A 131 14.11 6.53 -4.32
C ASN A 131 13.60 6.33 -2.88
N ILE A 132 12.30 6.21 -2.72
CA ILE A 132 11.62 5.99 -1.45
C ILE A 132 10.93 4.64 -1.52
N THR A 133 11.48 3.63 -0.86
CA THR A 133 10.93 2.27 -0.84
C THR A 133 10.02 2.06 0.36
N ILE A 134 8.94 1.30 0.16
CA ILE A 134 8.01 0.92 1.22
C ILE A 134 8.53 -0.34 1.95
N GLU A 135 8.63 -0.25 3.27
CA GLU A 135 9.01 -1.34 4.17
C GLU A 135 7.94 -1.59 5.25
N LYS A 136 7.94 -2.81 5.81
CA LYS A 136 7.05 -3.15 6.93
C LYS A 136 7.46 -2.41 8.19
N TYR A 137 6.48 -1.97 8.97
CA TYR A 137 6.70 -1.41 10.31
C TYR A 137 7.02 -2.51 11.36
N TYR A 138 6.35 -3.65 11.27
CA TYR A 138 6.66 -4.90 11.96
C TYR A 138 6.13 -6.08 11.14
N GLU A 139 6.54 -7.31 11.45
CA GLU A 139 6.29 -8.47 10.57
C GLU A 139 4.81 -8.74 10.27
N SER A 140 3.93 -8.54 11.26
CA SER A 140 2.49 -8.72 11.13
C SER A 140 1.74 -7.52 10.51
N ASN A 141 2.42 -6.43 10.15
CA ASN A 141 1.78 -5.26 9.56
C ASN A 141 1.42 -5.54 8.09
N PRO A 142 0.12 -5.60 7.72
CA PRO A 142 -0.28 -5.81 6.34
C PRO A 142 -0.06 -4.50 5.57
N VAL A 143 1.09 -4.36 4.92
CA VAL A 143 1.45 -3.20 4.10
C VAL A 143 0.60 -3.23 2.82
N ASP A 144 -0.65 -2.82 2.97
CA ASP A 144 -1.70 -3.04 1.99
C ASP A 144 -2.49 -1.75 1.69
N ILE A 145 -3.11 -1.72 0.51
CA ILE A 145 -4.30 -0.94 0.22
C ILE A 145 -5.51 -1.83 0.48
N SER A 146 -6.53 -1.29 1.16
CA SER A 146 -7.79 -1.97 1.45
C SER A 146 -8.96 -1.20 0.86
N GLY A 147 -9.82 -1.89 0.10
CA GLY A 147 -11.11 -1.40 -0.36
C GLY A 147 -12.23 -2.03 0.45
N TYR A 148 -13.13 -1.21 1.00
CA TYR A 148 -14.27 -1.64 1.79
C TYR A 148 -15.55 -1.44 0.99
N PHE A 149 -16.38 -2.48 0.88
CA PHE A 149 -17.60 -2.46 0.08
C PHE A 149 -18.78 -2.94 0.92
N ASN A 150 -19.92 -2.28 0.75
CA ASN A 150 -21.21 -2.84 1.12
C ASN A 150 -21.77 -3.63 -0.06
N ILE A 151 -22.43 -4.75 0.21
CA ILE A 151 -23.23 -5.46 -0.78
C ILE A 151 -24.69 -5.07 -0.55
N ILE A 152 -25.30 -4.44 -1.55
CA ILE A 152 -26.65 -3.89 -1.45
C ILE A 152 -27.58 -4.51 -2.49
N GLY A 153 -28.89 -4.49 -2.22
CA GLY A 153 -29.90 -5.12 -3.06
C GLY A 153 -30.21 -6.56 -2.66
N ASP A 154 -31.08 -7.20 -3.43
CA ASP A 154 -31.47 -8.58 -3.19
C ASP A 154 -30.40 -9.56 -3.65
N THR A 155 -30.37 -10.78 -3.09
CA THR A 155 -29.33 -11.78 -3.35
C THR A 155 -29.09 -12.05 -4.85
N ALA A 156 -30.13 -12.07 -5.67
CA ALA A 156 -30.02 -12.31 -7.12
C ALA A 156 -29.58 -11.09 -7.93
N ASN A 157 -29.69 -9.87 -7.37
CA ASN A 157 -29.43 -8.59 -8.03
C ASN A 157 -28.54 -7.68 -7.17
N ALA A 158 -27.57 -8.29 -6.49
CA ALA A 158 -26.71 -7.60 -5.55
C ALA A 158 -25.75 -6.66 -6.30
N LYS A 159 -25.36 -5.55 -5.66
CA LYS A 159 -24.38 -4.58 -6.15
C LYS A 159 -23.32 -4.31 -5.11
N LEU A 160 -22.09 -4.05 -5.56
CA LEU A 160 -21.02 -3.54 -4.71
C LEU A 160 -21.12 -2.02 -4.63
N ARG A 161 -21.13 -1.48 -3.41
CA ARG A 161 -21.01 -0.05 -3.14
C ARG A 161 -19.74 0.21 -2.35
N LEU A 162 -18.79 0.92 -2.95
CA LEU A 162 -17.57 1.34 -2.24
C LEU A 162 -17.94 2.23 -1.04
N VAL A 163 -17.38 1.90 0.11
CA VAL A 163 -17.51 2.65 1.37
C VAL A 163 -16.27 3.51 1.61
N GLY A 164 -15.10 2.98 1.29
CA GLY A 164 -13.85 3.71 1.45
C GLY A 164 -12.65 2.90 1.02
N VAL A 165 -11.52 3.61 0.91
CA VAL A 165 -10.21 3.04 0.64
C VAL A 165 -9.26 3.49 1.74
N ALA A 166 -8.44 2.57 2.24
CA ALA A 166 -7.42 2.86 3.23
C ALA A 166 -6.06 2.29 2.82
N VAL A 167 -5.00 3.00 3.19
CA VAL A 167 -3.61 2.52 3.08
C VAL A 167 -3.10 2.27 4.49
N THR A 168 -2.67 1.04 4.77
CA THR A 168 -2.03 0.70 6.04
C THR A 168 -0.76 1.52 6.22
N GLU A 169 -0.44 1.85 7.46
CA GLU A 169 0.80 2.54 7.81
C GLU A 169 2.03 1.72 7.35
N PHE A 170 3.09 2.39 6.92
CA PHE A 170 4.34 1.75 6.52
C PHE A 170 5.57 2.60 6.86
N VAL A 171 6.74 1.96 6.81
CA VAL A 171 8.03 2.63 6.91
C VAL A 171 8.49 3.00 5.51
N SER A 172 9.03 4.20 5.36
CA SER A 172 9.66 4.66 4.13
C SER A 172 11.16 4.69 4.32
N ARG A 173 11.90 4.02 3.44
CA ARG A 173 13.36 4.12 3.39
C ARG A 173 13.78 4.91 2.16
N THR A 174 14.65 5.88 2.36
CA THR A 174 15.06 6.80 1.29
C THR A 174 16.50 6.54 0.87
N THR A 175 16.77 6.49 -0.42
CA THR A 175 18.13 6.49 -0.99
C THR A 175 18.23 7.60 -2.03
N SER A 176 19.46 8.00 -2.38
CA SER A 176 19.71 9.01 -3.40
C SER A 176 20.80 8.56 -4.37
N LEU A 177 20.75 9.09 -5.59
CA LEU A 177 21.78 8.96 -6.61
C LEU A 177 22.18 10.37 -7.11
N PRO A 178 23.44 10.81 -6.94
CA PRO A 178 24.52 10.13 -6.20
C PRO A 178 24.19 9.91 -4.71
N PRO A 179 24.94 9.05 -3.99
CA PRO A 179 24.77 8.90 -2.55
C PRO A 179 24.86 10.26 -1.84
N PHE A 180 23.99 10.49 -0.86
CA PHE A 180 23.76 11.80 -0.25
C PHE A 180 25.04 12.41 0.34
N GLU A 181 25.85 11.57 0.96
CA GLU A 181 27.14 11.92 1.55
C GLU A 181 28.19 12.39 0.53
N LYS A 182 27.95 12.14 -0.77
CA LYS A 182 28.81 12.54 -1.88
C LYS A 182 28.33 13.79 -2.62
N PHE A 183 27.32 14.49 -2.12
CA PHE A 183 26.87 15.75 -2.74
C PHE A 183 27.97 16.82 -2.65
N THR A 184 28.20 17.51 -3.77
CA THR A 184 29.27 18.51 -3.93
C THR A 184 29.05 19.73 -3.05
N VAL A 185 27.80 20.03 -2.65
CA VAL A 185 27.50 21.07 -1.66
C VAL A 185 28.28 20.91 -0.36
N PHE A 186 28.71 19.69 -0.02
CA PHE A 186 29.45 19.39 1.20
C PHE A 186 30.97 19.59 1.08
N GLU A 187 31.50 19.78 -0.13
CA GLU A 187 32.93 20.01 -0.38
C GLU A 187 33.46 21.20 0.41
N LYS A 188 32.73 22.32 0.41
CA LYS A 188 33.12 23.54 1.13
C LYS A 188 33.16 23.38 2.65
N PHE A 189 32.61 22.28 3.16
CA PHE A 189 32.62 21.91 4.57
C PHE A 189 33.59 20.75 4.83
N ASN A 190 34.52 20.48 3.90
CA ASN A 190 35.47 19.37 3.95
C ASN A 190 34.79 18.03 4.23
N TYR A 191 33.60 17.80 3.66
CA TYR A 191 32.80 16.59 3.87
C TYR A 191 32.58 16.26 5.36
N ASN A 192 32.33 17.28 6.20
CA ASN A 192 32.07 17.09 7.63
C ASN A 192 30.91 16.10 7.87
N GLU A 193 31.23 14.92 8.39
CA GLU A 193 30.27 13.83 8.59
C GLU A 193 29.13 14.21 9.54
N THR A 194 29.41 15.03 10.56
CA THR A 194 28.39 15.47 11.51
C THR A 194 27.38 16.41 10.84
N LEU A 195 27.85 17.31 9.96
CA LEU A 195 26.99 18.17 9.17
C LEU A 195 26.09 17.33 8.26
N ILE A 196 26.71 16.44 7.48
CA ILE A 196 26.04 15.59 6.50
C ILE A 196 24.96 14.76 7.19
N SER A 197 25.30 14.10 8.31
CA SER A 197 24.37 13.28 9.09
C SER A 197 23.16 14.08 9.60
N LYS A 198 23.37 15.30 10.12
CA LYS A 198 22.27 16.16 10.57
C LYS A 198 21.38 16.63 9.42
N VAL A 199 21.97 17.06 8.30
CA VAL A 199 21.19 17.48 7.12
C VAL A 199 20.43 16.28 6.54
N ARG A 200 21.04 15.09 6.54
CA ARG A 200 20.40 13.85 6.11
C ARG A 200 19.24 13.47 7.01
N HIS A 201 19.39 13.60 8.34
CA HIS A 201 18.33 13.31 9.29
C HIS A 201 17.08 14.17 9.06
N GLU A 202 17.27 15.48 8.89
CA GLU A 202 16.18 16.42 8.60
C GLU A 202 15.53 16.15 7.23
N PHE A 203 16.34 15.75 6.24
CA PHE A 203 15.85 15.32 4.93
C PHE A 203 14.96 14.07 5.04
N ASP A 204 15.41 13.04 5.76
CA ASP A 204 14.65 11.81 5.96
C ASP A 204 13.39 12.03 6.80
N ASP A 205 13.44 12.89 7.83
CA ASP A 205 12.25 13.27 8.62
C ASP A 205 11.23 14.00 7.74
N PHE A 206 11.68 14.91 6.86
CA PHE A 206 10.78 15.56 5.90
C PHE A 206 10.12 14.54 4.96
N VAL A 207 10.89 13.63 4.37
CA VAL A 207 10.36 12.58 3.49
C VAL A 207 9.35 11.71 4.23
N PHE A 208 9.63 11.32 5.47
CA PHE A 208 8.74 10.53 6.31
C PHE A 208 7.44 11.26 6.68
N ARG A 209 7.51 12.56 6.98
CA ARG A 209 6.34 13.35 7.40
C ARG A 209 5.49 13.89 6.25
N ARG A 210 6.11 14.15 5.10
CA ARG A 210 5.45 14.77 3.94
C ARG A 210 5.30 13.77 2.81
N CYS A 211 6.39 13.40 2.14
CA CYS A 211 6.32 12.54 0.94
C CYS A 211 5.61 11.21 1.20
N LYS A 212 5.84 10.57 2.35
CA LYS A 212 5.13 9.35 2.74
C LYS A 212 3.62 9.56 2.86
N GLN A 213 3.20 10.68 3.44
CA GLN A 213 1.78 10.99 3.59
C GLN A 213 1.16 11.31 2.22
N ASP A 214 1.89 11.98 1.33
CA ASP A 214 1.44 12.18 -0.05
C ASP A 214 1.31 10.85 -0.80
N MET A 215 2.27 9.93 -0.67
CA MET A 215 2.17 8.59 -1.24
C MET A 215 0.89 7.87 -0.79
N ARG A 216 0.58 7.94 0.51
CA ARG A 216 -0.65 7.35 1.05
C ARG A 216 -1.90 8.03 0.51
N GLN A 217 -1.94 9.37 0.54
CA GLN A 217 -3.09 10.13 0.09
C GLN A 217 -3.35 9.92 -1.41
N GLN A 218 -2.33 10.03 -2.25
CA GLN A 218 -2.45 9.83 -3.70
C GLN A 218 -2.81 8.37 -4.03
N ALA A 219 -2.31 7.39 -3.27
CA ALA A 219 -2.77 6.02 -3.39
C ALA A 219 -4.26 5.85 -3.04
N VAL A 220 -4.74 6.45 -1.95
CA VAL A 220 -6.18 6.44 -1.61
C VAL A 220 -7.01 7.06 -2.71
N GLU A 221 -6.63 8.23 -3.22
CA GLU A 221 -7.35 8.93 -4.29
C GLU A 221 -7.40 8.10 -5.58
N ALA A 222 -6.23 7.62 -6.04
CA ALA A 222 -6.13 6.83 -7.26
C ALA A 222 -6.90 5.50 -7.17
N TYR A 223 -6.81 4.79 -6.04
CA TYR A 223 -7.48 3.52 -5.87
C TYR A 223 -8.99 3.67 -5.58
N THR A 224 -9.42 4.78 -4.98
CA THR A 224 -10.86 5.10 -4.87
C THR A 224 -11.47 5.20 -6.26
N ALA A 225 -10.87 5.98 -7.16
CA ALA A 225 -11.35 6.13 -8.54
C ALA A 225 -11.38 4.79 -9.29
N LYS A 226 -10.34 3.96 -9.14
CA LYS A 226 -10.28 2.62 -9.75
C LYS A 226 -11.34 1.69 -9.21
N MET A 227 -11.55 1.66 -7.90
CA MET A 227 -12.53 0.79 -7.27
C MET A 227 -13.97 1.20 -7.60
N ILE A 228 -14.27 2.51 -7.71
CA ILE A 228 -15.59 2.97 -8.19
C ILE A 228 -15.85 2.42 -9.59
N LYS A 229 -14.93 2.63 -10.54
CA LYS A 229 -15.04 2.08 -11.90
C LYS A 229 -15.18 0.56 -11.90
N ALA A 230 -14.46 -0.12 -11.00
CA ALA A 230 -14.55 -1.57 -10.87
C ALA A 230 -15.95 -2.01 -10.39
N THR A 231 -16.54 -1.31 -9.42
CA THR A 231 -17.90 -1.61 -8.94
C THR A 231 -18.96 -1.39 -10.02
N GLU A 232 -18.81 -0.34 -10.83
CA GLU A 232 -19.67 -0.08 -11.98
C GLU A 232 -19.56 -1.19 -13.04
N ALA A 233 -18.33 -1.63 -13.33
CA ALA A 233 -18.06 -2.70 -14.29
C ALA A 233 -18.53 -4.08 -13.82
N VAL A 234 -18.54 -4.34 -12.50
CA VAL A 234 -19.14 -5.55 -11.93
C VAL A 234 -20.66 -5.56 -12.18
N GLY A 235 -21.32 -4.41 -12.07
CA GLY A 235 -22.77 -4.29 -12.22
C GLY A 235 -23.53 -5.05 -11.13
N THR A 236 -24.61 -5.73 -11.54
CA THR A 236 -25.37 -6.64 -10.66
C THR A 236 -24.83 -8.07 -10.73
N PHE A 237 -24.88 -8.79 -9.62
CA PHE A 237 -24.45 -10.19 -9.52
C PHE A 237 -25.30 -10.96 -8.51
N ASP A 238 -25.28 -12.29 -8.62
CA ASP A 238 -25.84 -13.19 -7.60
C ASP A 238 -24.83 -13.33 -6.46
N SER A 239 -25.18 -12.86 -5.26
CA SER A 239 -24.30 -12.91 -4.09
C SER A 239 -24.36 -14.23 -3.31
N THR A 240 -25.21 -15.19 -3.73
CA THR A 240 -25.44 -16.46 -3.01
C THR A 240 -24.15 -17.26 -2.83
N SER A 241 -23.24 -17.23 -3.81
CA SER A 241 -21.97 -17.97 -3.73
C SER A 241 -20.85 -17.20 -3.03
N LEU A 242 -20.91 -15.86 -3.02
CA LEU A 242 -19.93 -15.00 -2.34
C LEU A 242 -20.16 -14.89 -0.84
N LEU A 243 -21.40 -15.05 -0.38
CA LEU A 243 -21.82 -14.89 1.02
C LEU A 243 -21.94 -16.22 1.80
N LYS A 244 -21.42 -17.33 1.25
CA LYS A 244 -21.36 -18.63 1.92
C LYS A 244 -20.06 -18.80 2.71
#